data_AF-A0A3D4Z2D2-F1
#
_entry.id   AF-A0A3D4Z2D2-F1
#
_cell.length_a   1.000
_cell.length_b   1.000
_cell.length_c   1.000
_cell.angle_alpha   90.00
_cell.angle_beta   90.00
_cell.angle_gamma   90.00
#
_symmetry.space_group_name_H-M   'P 1'
#
loop_
_entity.id
_entity.type
_entity.pdbx_description
1 polymer ?
#
loop_
_entity_poly.entity_id
_entity_poly.type
_entity_poly.pdbx_seq_one_letter_code
_entity_poly.pdbx_strand_id
1 'polypeptide(L)'
;MLYNATELYHAPFFAFYHDLSAPDPYYILPILLGVFMVLQQKMTPSTMDPAQAKMMMFMPILFSLFMIFLPLGLVLYIFVNTVMTVVQQWMHHKDLSFRDLLRGGWRKAA
;
A
#
# COMPACT_ATOMS: atom_id res chain seq x y z
N MET A 1 10.78 15.91 14.13
CA MET A 1 9.83 16.98 14.53
C MET A 1 8.40 16.50 14.30
N LEU A 2 7.86 15.66 15.19
CA LEU A 2 6.46 15.19 15.14
C LEU A 2 5.71 15.40 16.47
N TYR A 3 6.39 15.94 17.49
CA TYR A 3 5.83 16.14 18.83
C TYR A 3 4.98 17.42 18.97
N ASN A 4 5.10 18.37 18.04
CA ASN A 4 4.42 19.68 18.11
C ASN A 4 3.15 19.78 17.24
N ALA A 5 2.74 18.71 16.56
CA ALA A 5 1.53 18.73 15.72
C ALA A 5 0.30 18.29 16.53
N THR A 6 -0.07 19.08 17.53
CA THR A 6 -1.29 18.88 18.34
C THR A 6 -2.58 19.02 17.53
N GLU A 7 -2.53 19.57 16.31
CA GLU A 7 -3.68 19.76 15.42
C GLU A 7 -4.07 18.51 14.60
N LEU A 8 -3.18 17.51 14.54
CA LEU A 8 -3.49 16.20 13.94
C LEU A 8 -3.94 15.17 14.99
N TYR A 9 -4.09 15.61 16.24
CA TYR A 9 -4.61 14.84 17.35
C TYR A 9 -6.15 14.92 17.28
N HIS A 10 -6.81 13.81 16.93
CA HIS A 10 -8.25 13.69 16.64
C HIS A 10 -8.74 14.12 15.24
N ALA A 11 -7.86 14.30 14.24
CA ALA A 11 -8.31 14.61 12.89
C ALA A 11 -9.01 13.39 12.25
N PRO A 12 -10.33 13.45 11.95
CA PRO A 12 -11.04 12.35 11.32
C PRO A 12 -10.55 12.21 9.87
N PHE A 13 -9.81 11.14 9.57
CA PHE A 13 -9.25 10.94 8.24
C PHE A 13 -10.30 10.39 7.27
N PHE A 14 -10.99 9.31 7.66
CA PHE A 14 -12.08 8.72 6.88
C PHE A 14 -12.85 7.68 7.71
N ALA A 15 -14.18 7.80 7.74
CA ALA A 15 -15.18 6.90 8.36
C ALA A 15 -14.90 6.36 9.78
N PHE A 16 -13.87 5.53 9.98
CA PHE A 16 -13.57 4.82 11.23
C PHE A 16 -12.24 5.22 11.88
N TYR A 17 -11.39 5.98 11.16
CA TYR A 17 -10.05 6.37 11.65
C TYR A 17 -10.08 7.78 12.21
N HIS A 18 -10.15 7.87 13.55
CA HIS A 18 -10.22 9.11 14.31
C HIS A 18 -8.88 9.54 14.95
N ASP A 19 -7.87 8.67 14.96
CA ASP A 19 -6.53 8.98 15.47
C ASP A 19 -5.46 8.35 14.57
N LEU A 20 -4.65 9.19 13.94
CA LEU A 20 -3.53 8.79 13.08
C LEU A 20 -2.23 8.59 13.87
N SER A 21 -2.19 8.99 15.14
CA SER A 21 -1.01 8.90 16.00
C SER A 21 -0.92 7.59 16.78
N ALA A 22 -2.05 6.90 16.96
CA ALA A 22 -2.13 5.58 17.57
C ALA A 22 -1.97 4.44 16.53
N PRO A 23 -1.58 3.22 16.97
CA PRO A 23 -1.63 2.02 16.11
C PRO A 23 -3.05 1.67 15.65
N ASP A 24 -3.18 0.94 14.53
CA ASP A 24 -4.49 0.54 13.98
C ASP A 24 -5.23 -0.41 14.94
N PRO A 25 -6.36 0.00 15.55
CA PRO A 25 -7.12 -0.88 16.43
C PRO A 25 -7.79 -2.05 15.69
N TYR A 26 -7.97 -1.95 14.38
CA TYR A 26 -8.64 -2.97 13.56
C TYR A 26 -7.66 -3.80 12.72
N TYR A 27 -6.38 -3.44 12.68
CA TYR A 27 -5.32 -4.11 11.91
C TYR A 27 -5.60 -4.24 10.40
N ILE A 28 -6.57 -3.48 9.87
CA ILE A 28 -7.00 -3.58 8.47
C ILE A 28 -5.91 -3.02 7.55
N LEU A 29 -5.34 -1.86 7.89
CA LEU A 29 -4.35 -1.19 7.05
C LEU A 29 -3.04 -1.98 6.92
N PRO A 30 -2.44 -2.50 8.00
CA PRO A 30 -1.25 -3.33 7.90
C PRO A 30 -1.48 -4.57 7.01
N ILE A 31 -2.62 -5.24 7.16
CA ILE A 31 -2.95 -6.44 6.36
C ILE A 31 -3.11 -6.08 4.88
N LEU A 32 -3.88 -5.03 4.58
CA LEU A 32 -4.07 -4.57 3.20
C LEU A 32 -2.73 -4.13 2.59
N LEU A 33 -1.89 -3.44 3.36
CA LEU A 33 -0.55 -3.07 2.93
C LEU A 33 0.27 -4.30 2.54
N GLY A 34 0.25 -5.36 3.36
CA GLY A 34 0.92 -6.64 3.05
C GLY A 34 0.42 -7.26 1.74
N VAL A 35 -0.90 -7.27 1.52
CA VAL A 35 -1.49 -7.77 0.26
C VAL A 35 -1.04 -6.95 -0.94
N PHE A 36 -1.06 -5.62 -0.85
CA PHE A 36 -0.64 -4.73 -1.93
C PHE A 36 0.86 -4.83 -2.22
N MET A 37 1.69 -5.01 -1.21
CA MET A 37 3.12 -5.24 -1.39
C MET A 37 3.41 -6.57 -2.10
N VAL A 38 2.70 -7.65 -1.73
CA VAL A 38 2.82 -8.94 -2.45
C VAL A 38 2.36 -8.80 -3.90
N LEU A 39 1.28 -8.06 -4.15
CA LEU A 39 0.80 -7.78 -5.50
C LEU A 39 1.85 -7.00 -6.31
N GLN A 40 2.40 -5.93 -5.72
CA GLN A 40 3.47 -5.14 -6.33
C GLN A 40 4.68 -6.02 -6.70
N GLN A 41 5.12 -6.89 -5.79
CA GLN A 41 6.25 -7.78 -6.02
C GLN A 41 5.99 -8.78 -7.15
N LYS A 42 4.75 -9.23 -7.33
CA LYS A 42 4.35 -10.09 -8.46
C LYS A 42 4.33 -9.36 -9.79
N MET A 43 4.12 -8.04 -9.78
CA MET A 43 4.13 -7.21 -10.98
C MET A 43 5.55 -6.80 -11.37
N THR A 44 6.50 -6.81 -10.43
CA THR A 44 7.90 -6.53 -10.73
C THR A 44 8.61 -7.78 -11.28
N PRO A 45 9.23 -7.72 -12.47
CA PRO A 45 10.02 -8.83 -12.98
C PRO A 45 11.21 -9.13 -12.05
N SER A 46 11.29 -10.34 -11.52
CA SER A 46 12.43 -10.79 -10.71
C SER A 46 13.28 -11.79 -11.48
N THR A 47 14.54 -11.46 -11.78
CA THR A 47 15.50 -12.34 -12.47
C THR A 47 16.25 -13.26 -11.51
N MET A 48 15.64 -13.63 -10.39
CA MET A 48 16.33 -14.25 -9.25
C MET A 48 16.03 -15.74 -9.16
N ASP A 49 16.95 -16.50 -8.57
CA ASP A 49 16.77 -17.94 -8.39
C ASP A 49 15.51 -18.26 -7.55
N PRO A 50 14.81 -19.39 -7.81
CA PRO A 50 13.52 -19.71 -7.19
C PRO A 50 13.51 -19.71 -5.65
N ALA A 51 14.64 -20.03 -5.02
CA ALA A 51 14.78 -19.99 -3.56
C ALA A 51 14.76 -18.55 -3.02
N GLN A 52 15.43 -17.62 -3.71
CA GLN A 52 15.48 -16.21 -3.32
C GLN A 52 14.13 -15.53 -3.57
N ALA A 53 13.48 -15.83 -4.69
CA ALA A 53 12.15 -15.31 -5.01
C ALA A 53 11.12 -15.68 -3.93
N LYS A 54 11.15 -16.93 -3.45
CA LYS A 54 10.29 -17.37 -2.33
C LYS A 54 10.53 -16.54 -1.07
N MET A 55 11.79 -16.33 -0.69
CA MET A 55 12.13 -15.53 0.50
C MET A 55 11.62 -14.08 0.37
N MET A 56 11.75 -13.48 -0.82
CA MET A 56 11.26 -12.13 -1.05
C MET A 56 9.74 -12.02 -0.96
N MET A 57 8.99 -13.04 -1.38
CA MET A 57 7.53 -13.05 -1.23
C MET A 57 7.06 -13.07 0.24
N PHE A 58 7.87 -13.61 1.16
CA PHE A 58 7.56 -13.61 2.59
C PHE A 58 7.92 -12.30 3.29
N MET A 59 8.86 -11.53 2.76
CA MET A 59 9.32 -10.27 3.36
C MET A 59 8.17 -9.24 3.55
N PRO A 60 7.30 -8.98 2.56
CA PRO A 60 6.13 -8.11 2.71
C PRO A 60 5.19 -8.51 3.86
N ILE A 61 5.03 -9.82 4.09
CA ILE A 61 4.13 -10.36 5.11
C ILE A 61 4.71 -10.07 6.50
N LEU A 62 6.00 -10.33 6.69
CA LEU A 62 6.69 -10.01 7.94
C LEU A 62 6.72 -8.50 8.21
N PHE A 63 6.93 -7.69 7.17
CA PHE A 63 6.90 -6.23 7.26
C PHE A 63 5.51 -5.70 7.63
N SER A 64 4.46 -6.27 7.04
CA SER A 64 3.06 -5.98 7.37
C SER A 64 2.73 -6.31 8.83
N LEU A 65 3.22 -7.43 9.37
CA LEU A 65 3.05 -7.77 10.78
C LEU A 65 3.79 -6.81 11.71
N PHE A 66 4.97 -6.34 11.32
CA PHE A 66 5.71 -5.34 12.09
C PHE A 66 5.01 -3.97 12.11
N MET A 67 4.34 -3.61 11.00
CA MET A 67 3.57 -2.36 10.87
C MET A 67 2.39 -2.25 11.86
N ILE A 68 1.95 -3.36 12.46
CA ILE A 68 0.90 -3.37 13.47
C ILE A 68 1.27 -2.53 14.71
N PHE A 69 2.56 -2.46 15.05
CA PHE A 69 3.03 -1.72 16.23
C PHE A 69 3.32 -0.23 15.95
N LEU A 70 3.21 0.20 14.69
CA LEU A 70 3.57 1.56 14.27
C LEU A 70 2.33 2.47 14.23
N PRO A 71 2.51 3.80 14.34
CA PRO A 71 1.43 4.77 14.20
C PRO A 71 0.69 4.64 12.87
N LEU A 72 -0.64 4.66 12.91
CA LEU A 72 -1.50 4.43 11.75
C LEU A 72 -1.27 5.45 10.62
N GLY A 73 -0.93 6.70 10.95
CA GLY A 73 -0.63 7.73 9.96
C GLY A 73 0.55 7.36 9.07
N LEU A 74 1.58 6.71 9.62
CA LEU A 74 2.71 6.20 8.85
C LEU A 74 2.27 5.03 7.94
N VAL A 75 1.53 4.08 8.51
CA VAL A 75 1.03 2.90 7.77
C VAL A 75 0.15 3.34 6.59
N LEU A 76 -0.74 4.30 6.83
CA LEU A 76 -1.65 4.87 5.86
C LEU A 76 -0.92 5.60 4.73
N TYR A 77 0.08 6.43 5.06
CA TYR A 77 0.92 7.09 4.05
C TYR A 77 1.57 6.07 3.12
N ILE A 78 2.16 5.02 3.70
CA ILE A 78 2.81 3.96 2.94
C ILE A 78 1.77 3.21 2.11
N PHE A 79 0.61 2.88 2.69
CA PHE A 79 -0.48 2.19 2.00
C PHE A 79 -0.94 2.96 0.76
N VAL A 80 -1.26 4.25 0.89
CA VAL A 80 -1.68 5.07 -0.25
C VAL A 80 -0.60 5.11 -1.33
N ASN A 81 0.67 5.25 -0.94
CA ASN A 81 1.79 5.24 -1.89
C ASN A 81 1.95 3.89 -2.62
N THR A 82 1.85 2.77 -1.89
CA THR A 82 1.91 1.41 -2.46
C THR A 82 0.74 1.18 -3.42
N VAL A 83 -0.48 1.57 -3.05
CA VAL A 83 -1.66 1.48 -3.94
C VAL A 83 -1.43 2.28 -5.22
N MET A 84 -0.97 3.53 -5.12
CA MET A 84 -0.68 4.36 -6.28
C MET A 84 0.39 3.74 -7.18
N THR A 85 1.44 3.16 -6.59
CA THR A 85 2.50 2.49 -7.34
C THR A 85 1.98 1.25 -8.07
N VAL A 86 1.16 0.43 -7.42
CA VAL A 86 0.53 -0.75 -8.04
C VAL A 86 -0.37 -0.33 -9.19
N VAL A 87 -1.17 0.72 -9.03
CA VAL A 87 -2.02 1.25 -10.10
C VAL A 87 -1.18 1.74 -11.27
N GLN A 88 -0.09 2.47 -11.01
CA GLN A 88 0.83 2.91 -12.06
C GLN A 88 1.48 1.73 -12.78
N GLN A 89 1.99 0.74 -12.03
CA GLN A 89 2.58 -0.47 -12.61
C GLN A 89 1.56 -1.25 -13.45
N TRP A 90 0.31 -1.32 -13.01
CA TRP A 90 -0.77 -1.95 -13.76
C TRP A 90 -1.06 -1.22 -15.07
N MET A 91 -1.10 0.12 -15.03
CA MET A 91 -1.28 0.94 -16.23
C MET A 91 -0.13 0.75 -17.22
N HIS A 92 1.11 0.74 -16.74
CA HIS A 92 2.28 0.51 -17.56
C HIS A 92 2.28 -0.87 -18.22
N HIS A 93 1.92 -1.94 -17.49
CA HIS A 93 1.82 -3.28 -18.06
C HIS A 93 0.75 -3.43 -19.16
N LYS A 94 -0.24 -2.53 -19.18
CA LYS A 94 -1.34 -2.54 -20.16
C LYS A 94 -1.21 -1.43 -21.20
N ASP A 95 -0.09 -0.70 -21.22
CA ASP A 95 0.13 0.47 -22.08
C ASP A 95 -0.99 1.53 -22.01
N LEU A 96 -1.62 1.66 -20.83
CA LEU A 96 -2.75 2.56 -20.61
C LEU A 96 -2.25 3.95 -20.18
N SER A 97 -2.76 5.00 -20.84
CA SER A 97 -2.58 6.36 -20.36
C SER A 97 -3.59 6.72 -19.27
N PHE A 98 -3.23 7.65 -18.38
CA PHE A 98 -4.16 8.21 -17.38
C PHE A 98 -5.43 8.81 -18.01
N ARG A 99 -5.33 9.29 -19.26
CA ARG A 99 -6.49 9.81 -20.00
C ARG A 99 -7.46 8.70 -20.42
N ASP A 100 -6.94 7.53 -20.78
CA ASP A 100 -7.76 6.38 -21.16
C ASP A 100 -8.47 5.81 -19.95
N LEU A 101 -7.80 5.87 -18.81
CA LEU A 101 -8.32 5.53 -17.49
C LEU A 101 -9.61 6.30 -17.17
N LEU A 102 -9.56 7.64 -17.21
CA LEU A 102 -10.71 8.50 -16.94
C LEU A 102 -11.86 8.33 -17.95
N ARG A 103 -11.56 7.84 -19.15
CA ARG A 103 -12.54 7.61 -20.24
C ARG A 103 -13.14 6.20 -20.25
N GLY A 104 -12.87 5.38 -19.24
CA GLY A 104 -13.41 4.01 -19.18
C GLY A 104 -12.62 2.98 -20.01
N GLY A 105 -11.40 3.32 -20.45
CA GLY A 105 -10.53 2.49 -21.29
C GLY A 105 -10.09 1.16 -20.67
N TRP A 106 -10.27 0.99 -19.35
CA TRP A 106 -10.04 -0.28 -18.63
C TRP A 106 -10.80 -1.47 -19.22
N ARG A 107 -11.93 -1.22 -19.90
CA ARG A 107 -12.73 -2.26 -20.58
C ARG A 107 -12.11 -2.80 -21.87
N LYS A 108 -11.14 -2.09 -22.46
CA LYS A 108 -10.48 -2.51 -23.71
C LYS A 108 -9.24 -3.38 -23.49
N ALA A 109 -8.75 -3.44 -22.25
CA ALA A 109 -7.53 -4.16 -21.87
C ALA A 109 -7.82 -5.49 -21.14
N ALA A 110 -9.07 -5.95 -21.12
CA ALA A 110 -9.49 -7.26 -20.59
C ALA A 110 -9.86 -8.16 -21.77
#